data_AF-A0A964XLX6-F1
#
_entry.id   AF-A0A964XLX6-F1
#
_cell.length_a   1.000
_cell.length_b   1.000
_cell.length_c   1.000
_cell.angle_alpha   90.00
_cell.angle_beta   90.00
_cell.angle_gamma   90.00
#
_symmetry.space_group_name_H-M   'P 1'
#
loop_
_entity.id
_entity.type
_entity.pdbx_description
1 polymer ?
#
loop_
_entity_poly.entity_id
_entity_poly.type
_entity_poly.pdbx_seq_one_letter_code
_entity_poly.pdbx_strand_id
1 'polypeptide(L)'
;MLELAILGFLAEGPLPGHELRRRISQLTGYTRPVSDGSLYPAINRLTKAGLIERRADPAAGAARYVLSLTAAGRADMLQRLRKPADHEITDFTRFYVVLAFLSHLPDVAERHAVLRRRLEFLEEPASFFYDHDRPLRAEEIADPYRRGMLLTARATSRAERTWLRETLGEKPPAFDTACTDSDPHAPAAPAS
;
A
#
# COMPACT_ATOMS: atom_id res chain seq x y z
N MET A 1 0.64 -2.74 10.49
CA MET A 1 0.21 -3.54 9.32
C MET A 1 -0.72 -4.73 9.57
N LEU A 2 -0.25 -5.90 10.06
CA LEU A 2 -1.10 -7.10 10.12
C LEU A 2 -2.37 -6.87 10.97
N GLU A 3 -2.23 -6.14 12.08
CA GLU A 3 -3.36 -5.74 12.91
C GLU A 3 -4.38 -4.86 12.17
N LEU A 4 -3.91 -3.93 11.32
CA LEU A 4 -4.81 -3.11 10.50
C LEU A 4 -5.59 -3.97 9.50
N ALA A 5 -4.93 -4.96 8.86
CA ALA A 5 -5.62 -5.89 7.97
C ALA A 5 -6.67 -6.73 8.70
N ILE A 6 -6.36 -7.21 9.92
CA ILE A 6 -7.32 -7.94 10.75
C ILE A 6 -8.54 -7.07 11.07
N LEU A 7 -8.30 -5.85 11.57
CA LEU A 7 -9.38 -4.95 11.95
C LEU A 7 -10.22 -4.54 10.73
N GLY A 8 -9.57 -4.25 9.59
CA GLY A 8 -10.20 -3.89 8.32
C GLY A 8 -11.17 -4.96 7.83
N PHE A 9 -10.72 -6.21 7.70
CA PHE A 9 -11.60 -7.30 7.27
C PHE A 9 -12.74 -7.55 8.25
N LEU A 10 -12.50 -7.42 9.56
CA LEU A 10 -13.57 -7.58 10.56
C LEU A 10 -14.53 -6.39 10.59
N ALA A 11 -14.17 -5.23 10.03
CA ALA A 11 -15.07 -4.10 9.85
C ALA A 11 -16.10 -4.32 8.74
N GLU A 12 -15.79 -5.17 7.77
CA GLU A 12 -16.70 -5.65 6.71
C GLU A 12 -17.68 -6.71 7.23
N GLY A 13 -17.30 -7.47 8.26
CA GLY A 13 -18.18 -8.40 8.95
C GLY A 13 -17.44 -9.44 9.79
N PRO A 14 -18.16 -10.19 10.65
CA PRO A 14 -17.59 -11.29 11.41
C PRO A 14 -17.03 -12.39 10.49
N LEU A 15 -15.87 -12.96 10.85
CA LEU A 15 -15.21 -14.00 10.04
C LEU A 15 -14.71 -15.16 10.90
N PRO A 16 -14.84 -16.41 10.41
CA PRO A 16 -14.08 -17.53 10.96
C PRO A 16 -12.57 -17.27 10.85
N GLY A 17 -11.79 -17.69 11.85
CA GLY A 17 -10.34 -17.39 11.87
C GLY A 17 -9.56 -17.89 10.64
N HIS A 18 -9.95 -19.02 10.05
CA HIS A 18 -9.33 -19.57 8.84
C HIS A 18 -9.66 -18.76 7.58
N GLU A 19 -10.88 -18.19 7.52
CA GLU A 19 -11.28 -17.33 6.41
C GLU A 19 -10.57 -15.97 6.50
N LEU A 20 -10.48 -15.40 7.71
CA LEU A 20 -9.69 -14.19 7.94
C LEU A 20 -8.25 -14.38 7.47
N ARG A 21 -7.61 -15.51 7.83
CA ARG A 21 -6.27 -15.87 7.34
C ARG A 21 -6.20 -15.84 5.82
N ARG A 22 -7.14 -16.52 5.15
CA ARG A 22 -7.19 -16.60 3.68
C ARG A 22 -7.27 -15.20 3.04
N ARG A 23 -8.18 -14.34 3.53
CA ARG A 23 -8.37 -12.97 3.01
C ARG A 23 -7.12 -12.11 3.22
N ILE A 24 -6.49 -12.19 4.39
CA ILE A 24 -5.24 -11.48 4.67
C ILE A 24 -4.13 -11.94 3.70
N SER A 25 -3.94 -13.25 3.54
CA SER A 25 -2.92 -13.77 2.61
C SER A 25 -3.16 -13.35 1.16
N GLN A 26 -4.43 -13.24 0.74
CA GLN A 26 -4.80 -12.76 -0.59
C GLN A 26 -4.47 -11.28 -0.78
N LEU A 27 -4.75 -10.44 0.23
CA LEU A 27 -4.47 -9.00 0.18
C LEU A 27 -2.97 -8.69 0.21
N THR A 28 -2.20 -9.36 1.06
CA THR A 28 -0.75 -9.10 1.18
C THR A 28 0.07 -9.74 0.06
N GLY A 29 -0.57 -10.55 -0.79
CA GLY A 29 0.04 -11.20 -1.94
C GLY A 29 1.16 -12.19 -1.58
N TYR A 30 1.85 -12.66 -2.62
CA TYR A 30 2.97 -13.61 -2.51
C TYR A 30 4.26 -12.99 -1.96
N THR A 31 4.38 -11.67 -1.97
CA THR A 31 5.61 -10.96 -1.55
C THR A 31 5.84 -11.04 -0.04
N ARG A 32 4.77 -11.18 0.75
CA ARG A 32 4.89 -11.32 2.21
C ARG A 32 3.84 -12.29 2.76
N PRO A 33 4.05 -13.61 2.62
CA PRO A 33 3.11 -14.59 3.13
C PRO A 33 2.97 -14.45 4.65
N VAL A 34 1.73 -14.30 5.11
CA VAL A 34 1.40 -14.26 6.54
C VAL A 34 1.50 -15.66 7.11
N SER A 35 2.47 -15.89 8.00
CA SER A 35 2.63 -17.15 8.70
C SER A 35 1.67 -17.25 9.88
N ASP A 36 1.31 -18.48 10.25
CA ASP A 36 0.53 -18.75 11.48
C ASP A 36 1.24 -18.20 12.73
N GLY A 37 2.58 -18.23 12.73
CA GLY A 37 3.42 -17.65 13.79
C GLY A 37 3.32 -16.14 13.94
N SER A 38 2.73 -15.42 12.98
CA SER A 38 2.47 -13.98 13.07
C SER A 38 1.00 -13.64 13.28
N LEU A 39 0.08 -14.41 12.69
CA LEU A 39 -1.35 -14.15 12.73
C LEU A 39 -1.96 -14.39 14.11
N TYR A 40 -1.76 -15.59 14.69
CA TYR A 40 -2.40 -15.92 15.97
C TYR A 40 -1.90 -15.05 17.13
N PRO A 41 -0.60 -14.71 17.24
CA PRO A 41 -0.14 -13.74 18.23
C PRO A 41 -0.80 -12.37 18.05
N ALA A 42 -1.01 -11.90 16.82
CA ALA A 42 -1.72 -10.64 16.57
C ALA A 42 -3.19 -10.72 17.00
N ILE A 43 -3.91 -11.78 16.64
CA ILE A 43 -5.29 -12.02 17.10
C ILE A 43 -5.37 -12.02 18.62
N ASN A 44 -4.42 -12.69 19.29
CA ASN A 44 -4.37 -12.75 20.76
C ASN A 44 -4.13 -11.36 21.37
N ARG A 45 -3.24 -10.55 20.80
CA ARG A 45 -3.02 -9.16 21.26
C ARG A 45 -4.28 -8.31 21.10
N LEU A 46 -4.92 -8.36 19.93
CA LEU A 46 -6.15 -7.60 19.65
C LEU A 46 -7.31 -8.03 20.55
N THR A 47 -7.45 -9.33 20.81
CA THR A 47 -8.47 -9.86 21.74
C THR A 47 -8.20 -9.37 23.16
N LYS A 48 -6.95 -9.45 23.64
CA LYS A 48 -6.56 -8.97 24.97
C LYS A 48 -6.77 -7.46 25.12
N ALA A 49 -6.58 -6.69 24.05
CA ALA A 49 -6.83 -5.26 24.01
C ALA A 49 -8.33 -4.91 23.88
N GLY A 50 -9.23 -5.89 23.80
CA GLY A 50 -10.67 -5.67 23.64
C GLY A 50 -11.06 -5.09 22.26
N LEU A 51 -10.17 -5.17 21.27
CA LEU A 51 -10.40 -4.63 19.93
C LEU A 51 -11.17 -5.61 19.04
N ILE A 52 -11.07 -6.90 19.34
CA ILE A 52 -11.85 -7.96 18.69
C ILE A 52 -12.41 -8.91 19.73
N GLU A 53 -13.54 -9.53 19.41
CA GLU A 53 -14.14 -10.59 20.20
C GLU A 53 -13.97 -11.93 19.49
N ARG A 54 -13.77 -12.98 20.29
CA ARG A 54 -13.75 -14.37 19.84
C ARG A 54 -14.94 -15.10 20.42
N ARG A 55 -15.83 -15.61 19.56
CA ARG A 55 -16.98 -16.42 19.97
C ARG A 55 -16.83 -17.83 19.40
N ALA A 56 -17.18 -18.84 20.21
CA ALA A 56 -17.25 -20.21 19.72
C ALA A 56 -18.27 -20.27 18.58
N ASP A 57 -17.95 -21.02 17.52
CA ASP A 57 -18.87 -21.25 16.41
C ASP A 57 -19.78 -22.46 16.77
N PRO A 58 -21.08 -22.23 17.07
CA PRO A 58 -21.97 -23.31 17.48
C PRO A 58 -22.22 -24.32 16.37
N ALA A 59 -22.07 -23.92 15.09
CA ALA A 59 -22.39 -24.73 13.93
C ALA A 59 -21.22 -25.59 13.43
N ALA A 60 -19.99 -25.32 13.92
CA ALA A 60 -18.78 -25.87 13.31
C ALA A 60 -17.87 -26.65 14.30
N GLY A 61 -18.35 -26.91 15.51
CA GLY A 61 -17.67 -27.69 16.55
C GLY A 61 -16.72 -26.88 17.43
N ALA A 62 -16.37 -27.42 18.60
CA ALA A 62 -15.70 -26.72 19.71
C ALA A 62 -14.34 -26.06 19.40
N ALA A 63 -13.69 -26.42 18.28
CA ALA A 63 -12.41 -25.86 17.86
C ALA A 63 -12.52 -24.64 16.93
N ARG A 64 -13.71 -24.36 16.38
CA ARG A 64 -13.91 -23.25 15.44
C ARG A 64 -14.50 -22.04 16.16
N TYR A 65 -14.01 -20.87 15.79
CA TYR A 65 -14.44 -19.60 16.38
C TYR A 65 -14.64 -18.56 15.29
N VAL A 66 -15.58 -17.67 15.55
CA VAL A 66 -15.84 -16.48 14.77
C VAL A 66 -15.21 -15.28 15.48
N LEU A 67 -14.49 -14.47 14.73
CA LEU A 67 -13.96 -13.20 15.18
C LEU A 67 -14.91 -12.09 14.78
N SER A 68 -15.06 -11.09 15.63
CA SER A 68 -15.89 -9.90 15.37
C SER A 68 -15.16 -8.65 15.86
N LEU A 69 -15.33 -7.55 15.13
CA LEU A 69 -14.79 -6.26 15.53
C LEU A 69 -15.64 -5.66 16.66
N THR A 70 -14.99 -5.10 17.68
CA THR A 70 -15.69 -4.35 18.75
C THR A 70 -15.82 -2.87 18.38
N ALA A 71 -16.60 -2.10 19.15
CA ALA A 71 -16.65 -0.65 19.00
C ALA A 71 -15.27 -0.01 19.23
N ALA A 72 -14.51 -0.49 20.22
CA ALA A 72 -13.15 -0.05 20.49
C ALA A 72 -12.20 -0.41 19.33
N GLY A 73 -12.33 -1.62 18.77
CA GLY A 73 -11.58 -2.03 17.58
C GLY A 73 -11.85 -1.16 16.36
N ARG A 74 -13.11 -0.77 16.14
CA ARG A 74 -13.48 0.17 15.08
C ARG A 74 -12.83 1.53 15.29
N ALA A 75 -12.85 2.06 16.51
CA ALA A 75 -12.20 3.33 16.82
C ALA A 75 -10.67 3.27 16.60
N ASP A 76 -10.01 2.19 17.04
CA ASP A 76 -8.58 1.96 16.85
C ASP A 76 -8.22 1.84 15.35
N MET A 77 -9.02 1.09 14.58
CA MET A 77 -8.85 0.97 13.13
C MET A 77 -8.91 2.33 12.44
N LEU A 78 -9.94 3.13 12.73
CA LEU A 78 -10.07 4.47 12.16
C LEU A 78 -8.89 5.36 12.55
N GLN A 79 -8.41 5.27 13.79
CA GLN A 79 -7.25 6.05 14.23
C GLN A 79 -5.97 5.67 13.46
N ARG A 80 -5.74 4.36 13.24
CA ARG A 80 -4.61 3.86 12.44
C ARG A 80 -4.71 4.31 10.98
N LEU A 81 -5.92 4.32 10.40
CA LEU A 81 -6.14 4.81 9.04
C LEU A 81 -5.91 6.32 8.93
N ARG A 82 -6.32 7.12 9.93
CA ARG A 82 -6.08 8.58 9.95
C ARG A 82 -4.60 8.93 10.06
N LYS A 83 -3.86 8.14 10.84
CA LYS A 83 -2.44 8.39 11.13
C LYS A 83 -1.60 7.13 10.88
N PRO A 84 -1.46 6.66 9.62
CA PRO A 84 -0.56 5.56 9.34
C PRO A 84 0.87 5.97 9.69
N ALA A 85 1.65 5.01 10.20
CA ALA A 85 3.05 5.27 10.52
C ALA A 85 3.87 5.50 9.24
N ASP A 86 5.00 6.20 9.33
CA ASP A 86 5.77 6.58 8.14
C ASP A 86 6.20 5.38 7.31
N HIS A 87 6.64 4.29 7.93
CA HIS A 87 7.01 3.06 7.22
C HIS A 87 5.81 2.38 6.52
N GLU A 88 4.58 2.69 6.90
CA GLU A 88 3.35 2.24 6.23
C GLU A 88 2.99 3.15 5.05
N ILE A 89 3.37 4.43 5.11
CA ILE A 89 3.27 5.38 4.00
C ILE A 89 4.35 5.15 2.96
N THR A 90 5.59 4.84 3.33
CA THR A 90 6.73 4.78 2.40
C THR A 90 6.90 3.42 1.71
N ASP A 91 6.43 2.34 2.33
CA ASP A 91 6.48 0.99 1.78
C ASP A 91 5.25 0.69 0.92
N PHE A 92 5.47 0.34 -0.35
CA PHE A 92 4.41 0.06 -1.31
C PHE A 92 3.44 -1.04 -0.84
N THR A 93 3.95 -2.18 -0.34
CA THR A 93 3.11 -3.30 0.10
C THR A 93 2.30 -2.93 1.33
N ARG A 94 2.89 -2.17 2.26
CA ARG A 94 2.18 -1.71 3.45
C ARG A 94 1.10 -0.68 3.11
N PHE A 95 1.42 0.26 2.22
CA PHE A 95 0.48 1.30 1.81
C PHE A 95 -0.77 0.72 1.15
N TYR A 96 -0.64 -0.37 0.38
CA TYR A 96 -1.79 -1.04 -0.24
C TYR A 96 -2.80 -1.60 0.77
N VAL A 97 -2.34 -2.04 1.94
CA VAL A 97 -3.24 -2.46 3.02
C VAL A 97 -3.94 -1.25 3.64
N VAL A 98 -3.28 -0.09 3.73
CA VAL A 98 -3.95 1.16 4.14
C VAL A 98 -5.04 1.50 3.13
N LEU A 99 -4.71 1.50 1.82
CA LEU A 99 -5.66 1.79 0.75
C LEU A 99 -6.88 0.86 0.75
N ALA A 100 -6.67 -0.44 0.98
CA ALA A 100 -7.75 -1.44 0.99
C ALA A 100 -8.86 -1.10 1.98
N PHE A 101 -8.54 -0.41 3.08
CA PHE A 101 -9.48 -0.08 4.15
C PHE A 101 -9.71 1.42 4.34
N LEU A 102 -9.06 2.27 3.55
CA LEU A 102 -9.09 3.73 3.72
C LEU A 102 -10.50 4.31 3.60
N SER A 103 -11.36 3.69 2.79
CA SER A 103 -12.78 4.06 2.64
C SER A 103 -13.62 3.92 3.91
N HIS A 104 -13.12 3.26 4.95
CA HIS A 104 -13.77 3.26 6.26
C HIS A 104 -13.68 4.61 6.98
N LEU A 105 -12.73 5.48 6.62
CA LEU A 105 -12.73 6.86 7.11
C LEU A 105 -13.92 7.60 6.48
N PRO A 106 -14.84 8.14 7.31
CA PRO A 106 -16.05 8.78 6.78
C PRO A 106 -15.73 10.10 6.07
N ASP A 107 -14.76 10.85 6.58
CA ASP A 107 -14.38 12.14 6.04
C ASP A 107 -13.45 11.97 4.83
N VAL A 108 -13.81 12.61 3.71
CA VAL A 108 -12.96 12.63 2.51
C VAL A 108 -11.67 13.41 2.75
N ALA A 109 -11.70 14.44 3.60
CA ALA A 109 -10.52 15.24 3.91
C ALA A 109 -9.46 14.42 4.67
N GLU A 110 -9.89 13.55 5.60
CA GLU A 110 -9.00 12.62 6.31
C GLU A 110 -8.37 11.61 5.33
N ARG A 111 -9.17 11.07 4.39
CA ARG A 111 -8.66 10.18 3.34
C ARG A 111 -7.62 10.91 2.46
N HIS A 112 -7.94 12.12 2.02
CA HIS A 112 -7.05 12.94 1.19
C HIS A 112 -5.77 13.31 1.92
N ALA A 113 -5.80 13.55 3.24
CA ALA A 113 -4.60 13.81 4.03
C ALA A 113 -3.61 12.63 3.99
N VAL A 114 -4.11 11.38 4.05
CA VAL A 114 -3.28 10.17 3.92
C VAL A 114 -2.69 10.05 2.52
N LEU A 115 -3.49 10.31 1.48
CA LEU A 115 -3.04 10.28 0.09
C LEU A 115 -1.98 11.35 -0.20
N ARG A 116 -2.11 12.55 0.36
CA ARG A 116 -1.11 13.62 0.23
C ARG A 116 0.23 13.23 0.84
N ARG A 117 0.25 12.65 2.04
CA ARG A 117 1.50 12.15 2.66
C ARG A 117 2.21 11.13 1.77
N ARG A 118 1.47 10.25 1.09
CA ARG A 118 2.05 9.31 0.13
C ARG A 118 2.57 10.03 -1.11
N LEU A 119 1.82 11.00 -1.65
CA LEU A 119 2.23 11.78 -2.81
C LEU A 119 3.52 12.55 -2.53
N GLU A 120 3.62 13.24 -1.40
CA GLU A 120 4.82 13.94 -0.93
C GLU A 120 6.03 12.99 -0.91
N PHE A 121 5.88 11.80 -0.32
CA PHE A 121 6.96 10.80 -0.32
C PHE A 121 7.37 10.34 -1.73
N LEU A 122 6.43 10.18 -2.66
CA LEU A 122 6.73 9.75 -4.03
C LEU A 122 7.32 10.87 -4.91
N GLU A 123 7.22 12.12 -4.47
CA GLU A 123 7.81 13.28 -5.13
C GLU A 123 9.27 13.52 -4.72
N GLU A 124 9.68 13.00 -3.56
CA GLU A 124 11.08 12.97 -3.13
C GLU A 124 11.96 12.23 -4.17
N PRO A 125 13.11 12.79 -4.58
CA PRO A 125 14.06 12.12 -5.45
C PRO A 125 14.67 10.89 -4.78
N ALA A 126 14.05 9.72 -4.95
CA ALA A 126 14.60 8.46 -4.46
C ALA A 126 15.30 7.69 -5.59
N SER A 127 16.58 7.36 -5.40
CA SER A 127 17.27 6.33 -6.18
C SER A 127 17.65 5.16 -5.28
N PHE A 128 17.81 3.97 -5.88
CA PHE A 128 18.38 2.81 -5.18
C PHE A 128 19.91 2.80 -5.22
N PHE A 129 20.51 3.61 -6.10
CA PHE A 129 21.94 3.63 -6.33
C PHE A 129 22.43 5.08 -6.28
N TYR A 130 23.55 5.28 -5.58
CA TYR A 130 24.15 6.59 -5.39
C TYR A 130 25.62 6.55 -5.81
N ASP A 131 26.07 7.65 -6.39
CA ASP A 131 27.49 7.97 -6.53
C ASP A 131 27.79 9.07 -5.51
N HIS A 132 28.47 8.69 -4.43
CA HIS A 132 28.55 9.47 -3.19
C HIS A 132 27.14 9.80 -2.68
N ASP A 133 26.74 11.08 -2.64
CA ASP A 133 25.40 11.52 -2.23
C ASP A 133 24.48 11.84 -3.43
N ARG A 134 24.96 11.64 -4.66
CA ARG A 134 24.18 11.93 -5.87
C ARG A 134 23.37 10.70 -6.30
N PRO A 135 22.03 10.79 -6.40
CA PRO A 135 21.23 9.68 -6.92
C PRO A 135 21.55 9.42 -8.39
N LEU A 136 21.81 8.16 -8.74
CA LEU A 136 22.06 7.74 -10.12
C LEU A 136 20.75 7.50 -10.87
N ARG A 137 20.70 7.91 -12.13
CA ARG A 137 19.56 7.70 -13.04
C ARG A 137 19.73 6.40 -13.83
N ALA A 138 18.65 5.90 -14.41
CA ALA A 138 18.66 4.65 -15.17
C ALA A 138 19.59 4.71 -16.39
N GLU A 139 19.77 5.89 -16.97
CA GLU A 139 20.63 6.16 -18.13
C GLU A 139 22.13 6.06 -17.78
N GLU A 140 22.47 6.20 -16.49
CA GLU A 140 23.86 6.15 -15.98
C GLU A 140 24.27 4.73 -15.54
N ILE A 141 23.34 3.77 -15.54
CA ILE A 141 23.58 2.40 -15.06
C ILE A 141 23.78 1.45 -16.24
N ALA A 142 25.00 0.92 -16.37
CA ALA A 142 25.33 -0.07 -17.39
C ALA A 142 24.78 -1.47 -17.11
N ASP A 143 24.71 -1.87 -15.83
CA ASP A 143 24.19 -3.20 -15.45
C ASP A 143 22.68 -3.30 -15.79
N PRO A 144 22.27 -4.27 -16.63
CA PRO A 144 20.90 -4.32 -17.13
C PRO A 144 19.87 -4.59 -16.03
N TYR A 145 20.24 -5.30 -14.96
CA TYR A 145 19.33 -5.62 -13.86
C TYR A 145 19.09 -4.41 -12.95
N ARG A 146 20.17 -3.70 -12.58
CA ARG A 146 20.09 -2.46 -11.80
C ARG A 146 19.36 -1.35 -12.57
N ARG A 147 19.62 -1.24 -13.87
CA ARG A 147 18.86 -0.34 -14.76
C ARG A 147 17.38 -0.70 -14.78
N GLY A 148 17.06 -1.99 -14.88
CA GLY A 148 15.70 -2.52 -14.79
C GLY A 148 15.00 -2.10 -13.49
N MET A 149 15.66 -2.22 -12.34
CA MET A 149 15.10 -1.79 -11.05
C MET A 149 14.69 -0.30 -11.04
N LEU A 150 15.56 0.59 -11.54
CA LEU A 150 15.25 2.03 -11.61
C LEU A 150 14.12 2.34 -12.58
N LEU A 151 14.09 1.68 -13.75
CA LEU A 151 13.04 1.86 -14.75
C LEU A 151 11.68 1.41 -14.22
N THR A 152 11.61 0.22 -13.61
CA THR A 152 10.38 -0.32 -13.03
C THR A 152 9.89 0.57 -11.88
N ALA A 153 10.76 0.97 -10.96
CA ALA A 153 10.35 1.85 -9.85
C ALA A 153 9.87 3.23 -10.33
N ARG A 154 10.51 3.81 -11.35
CA ARG A 154 10.07 5.06 -11.97
C ARG A 154 8.69 4.91 -12.60
N ALA A 155 8.45 3.82 -13.33
CA ALA A 155 7.16 3.54 -13.95
C ALA A 155 6.05 3.35 -12.91
N THR A 156 6.30 2.53 -11.88
CA THR A 156 5.35 2.30 -10.78
C THR A 156 5.04 3.61 -10.03
N SER A 157 6.06 4.38 -9.65
CA SER A 157 5.89 5.65 -8.93
C SER A 157 5.18 6.71 -9.79
N ARG A 158 5.39 6.70 -11.12
CA ARG A 158 4.64 7.58 -12.02
C ARG A 158 3.16 7.22 -12.03
N ALA A 159 2.83 5.93 -12.19
CA ALA A 159 1.43 5.48 -12.20
C ALA A 159 0.73 5.81 -10.88
N GLU A 160 1.38 5.57 -9.74
CA GLU A 160 0.82 5.87 -8.42
C GLU A 160 0.60 7.37 -8.21
N ARG A 161 1.58 8.23 -8.56
CA ARG A 161 1.42 9.69 -8.46
C ARG A 161 0.30 10.23 -9.35
N THR A 162 0.15 9.71 -10.57
CA THR A 162 -0.95 10.09 -11.45
C THR A 162 -2.30 9.81 -10.79
N TRP A 163 -2.50 8.57 -10.32
CA TRP A 163 -3.73 8.17 -9.62
C TRP A 163 -4.00 9.01 -8.36
N LEU A 164 -2.95 9.27 -7.55
CA LEU A 164 -3.08 10.08 -6.34
C LEU A 164 -3.55 11.51 -6.66
N ARG A 165 -2.92 12.18 -7.63
CA ARG A 165 -3.28 13.55 -8.03
C ARG A 165 -4.70 13.62 -8.58
N GLU A 166 -5.09 12.68 -9.44
CA GLU A 166 -6.45 12.58 -9.97
C GLU A 166 -7.48 12.40 -8.84
N THR A 167 -7.20 11.49 -7.90
CA THR A 167 -8.08 11.24 -6.74
C THR A 167 -8.18 12.46 -5.81
N LEU A 168 -7.08 13.21 -5.66
CA LEU A 168 -7.03 14.44 -4.88
C LEU A 168 -7.68 15.65 -5.58
N GLY A 169 -8.06 15.52 -6.85
CA GLY A 169 -8.57 16.62 -7.67
C GLY A 169 -7.49 17.63 -8.08
N GLU A 170 -6.22 17.25 -7.98
CA GLU A 170 -5.07 18.08 -8.35
C GLU A 170 -4.85 17.95 -9.86
N LYS A 171 -4.80 19.08 -10.56
CA LYS A 171 -4.40 19.08 -11.96
C LYS A 171 -2.96 18.56 -12.04
N PRO A 172 -2.62 17.69 -13.01
CA PRO A 172 -1.22 17.32 -13.22
C PRO A 172 -0.41 18.62 -13.34
N PRO A 173 0.78 18.70 -12.71
CA PRO A 173 1.66 19.83 -12.94
C PRO A 173 1.81 19.98 -14.45
N ALA A 174 1.68 21.21 -14.96
CA ALA A 174 1.95 21.50 -16.35
C ALA A 174 3.40 21.12 -16.61
N PHE A 175 3.64 19.89 -17.05
CA PHE A 175 4.96 19.51 -17.51
C PHE A 175 5.15 20.25 -18.82
N ASP A 176 6.19 21.09 -18.82
CA ASP A 176 6.82 21.66 -19.99
C ASP A 176 6.83 20.62 -21.11
N THR A 177 6.19 20.97 -22.22
CA THR A 177 6.13 20.23 -23.48
C THR A 177 7.51 20.08 -24.16
N ALA A 178 8.61 20.25 -23.42
CA ALA A 178 9.97 20.40 -23.93
C ALA A 178 10.83 19.12 -23.86
N CYS A 179 10.23 17.95 -23.61
CA CYS A 179 10.94 16.67 -23.77
C CYS A 179 10.10 15.65 -24.55
N THR A 180 9.54 16.10 -25.67
CA THR A 180 9.18 15.27 -26.81
C THR A 180 9.77 15.94 -28.04
N ASP A 181 11.05 15.62 -28.31
CA ASP A 181 11.59 15.37 -29.65
C ASP A 181 13.11 15.50 -29.63
N SER A 182 13.77 14.35 -29.52
CA SER A 182 15.02 14.10 -30.22
C SER A 182 15.21 12.58 -30.22
N ASP A 183 14.54 11.93 -31.16
CA ASP A 183 14.83 10.56 -31.55
C ASP A 183 16.05 10.60 -32.51
N PRO A 184 17.25 10.17 -32.11
CA PRO A 184 18.44 10.24 -32.96
C PRO A 184 18.48 9.14 -34.04
N HIS A 185 17.38 8.42 -34.27
CA HIS A 185 17.34 7.29 -35.19
C HIS A 185 16.20 7.32 -36.23
N ALA A 186 15.72 8.49 -36.62
CA ALA A 186 14.85 8.62 -37.78
C ALA A 186 15.66 8.36 -39.08
N PRO A 187 15.29 7.36 -39.92
CA PRO A 187 15.98 7.12 -41.18
C PRO A 187 15.71 8.24 -42.19
N ALA A 188 16.76 8.72 -42.87
CA ALA A 188 16.66 9.73 -43.91
C ALA A 188 15.80 9.23 -45.08
N ALA A 189 14.81 10.05 -45.47
CA ALA A 189 13.96 9.80 -46.63
C ALA A 189 14.80 9.85 -47.94
N PRO A 190 14.51 9.00 -48.94
CA PRO A 190 15.24 9.00 -50.19
C PRO A 190 14.90 10.23 -51.03
N ALA A 191 15.94 10.90 -51.54
CA ALA A 191 15.81 11.97 -52.52
C ALA A 191 15.33 11.41 -53.87
N SER A 192 14.44 12.16 -54.53
CA SER A 192 13.93 11.90 -55.88
C SER A 192 14.98 12.14 -56.96
#